data_AF-A0A2S1ZSE8-F1
#
_entry.id   AF-A0A2S1ZSE8-F1
#
_cell.length_a   1.000
_cell.length_b   1.000
_cell.length_c   1.000
_cell.angle_alpha   90.00
_cell.angle_beta   90.00
_cell.angle_gamma   90.00
#
_symmetry.space_group_name_H-M   'P 1'
#
loop_
_entity.id
_entity.type
_entity.pdbx_description
1 polymer ?
#
loop_
_entity_poly.entity_id
_entity_poly.type
_entity_poly.pdbx_seq_one_letter_code
_entity_poly.pdbx_strand_id
1 'polypeptide(L)'
;MKIAVCILSASLVAVVSADLSSFRVPRAGNTEDSGPVNYEFAYEVKDAPSNNDFGHMESRNGEVAKGSYHVLLPDGRTQRVDYTADENGYVPKINYDGSPSGASYRF
;
A
#
# COMPACT_ATOMS: atom_id res chain seq x y z
N MET A 1 29.39 -29.80 23.00
CA MET A 1 28.39 -29.73 24.09
C MET A 1 27.07 -29.32 23.45
N LYS A 2 26.07 -30.20 23.43
CA LYS A 2 24.75 -29.98 22.82
C LYS A 2 23.76 -29.77 23.96
N ILE A 3 23.21 -28.57 24.09
CA ILE A 3 22.22 -28.25 25.12
C ILE A 3 20.84 -28.53 24.52
N ALA A 4 20.23 -29.62 24.98
CA ALA A 4 18.82 -29.90 24.77
C ALA A 4 18.05 -29.32 25.96
N VAL A 5 17.12 -28.41 25.70
CA VAL A 5 16.15 -27.93 26.68
C VAL A 5 14.77 -28.27 26.14
N CYS A 6 14.20 -29.34 26.67
CA CYS A 6 12.79 -29.68 26.52
C CYS A 6 11.98 -28.89 27.55
N ILE A 7 11.13 -27.97 27.11
CA ILE A 7 10.04 -27.46 27.94
C ILE A 7 8.73 -27.91 27.30
N LEU A 8 8.22 -29.03 27.81
CA LEU A 8 6.82 -29.41 27.68
C LEU A 8 6.03 -28.56 28.69
N SER A 9 5.17 -27.67 28.20
CA SER A 9 4.06 -27.15 29.00
C SER A 9 2.79 -27.26 28.16
N ALA A 10 2.04 -28.34 28.39
CA ALA A 10 0.66 -28.48 27.95
C ALA A 10 -0.28 -28.03 29.07
N SER A 11 -1.52 -27.70 28.68
CA SER A 11 -2.73 -27.37 29.49
C SER A 11 -3.07 -25.88 29.46
N LEU A 12 -4.28 -25.42 29.16
CA LEU A 12 -5.55 -26.06 28.84
C LEU A 12 -6.42 -24.95 28.23
N VAL A 13 -6.93 -25.11 27.00
CA VAL A 13 -7.90 -24.16 26.44
C VAL A 13 -9.26 -24.49 27.07
N ALA A 14 -9.71 -23.66 28.01
CA ALA A 14 -11.10 -23.72 28.46
C ALA A 14 -11.98 -23.17 27.34
N VAL A 15 -12.65 -24.07 26.60
CA VAL A 15 -13.73 -23.68 25.70
C VAL A 15 -14.93 -23.36 26.58
N VAL A 16 -15.15 -22.07 26.82
CA VAL A 16 -16.43 -21.58 27.33
C VAL A 16 -17.43 -21.71 26.19
N SER A 17 -18.32 -22.70 26.27
CA SER A 17 -19.49 -22.80 25.40
C SER A 17 -20.46 -21.67 25.76
N ALA A 18 -20.28 -20.49 25.15
CA ALA A 18 -21.32 -19.47 25.13
C ALA A 18 -22.39 -19.94 24.12
N ASP A 19 -23.63 -20.04 24.58
CA ASP A 19 -24.79 -20.29 23.72
C ASP A 19 -24.95 -19.11 22.74
N LEU A 20 -24.44 -19.31 21.52
CA LEU A 20 -24.46 -18.31 20.44
C LEU A 20 -25.85 -18.14 19.81
N SER A 21 -26.88 -18.84 20.29
CA SER A 21 -28.19 -18.87 19.63
C SER A 21 -29.02 -17.59 19.78
N SER A 22 -28.64 -16.66 20.66
CA SER A 22 -29.44 -15.46 20.97
C SER A 22 -28.77 -14.12 20.62
N PHE A 23 -27.57 -14.12 20.02
CA PHE A 23 -26.93 -12.88 19.58
C PHE A 23 -27.54 -12.39 18.26
N ARG A 24 -28.72 -11.78 18.33
CA ARG A 24 -29.23 -10.93 17.26
C ARG A 24 -28.39 -9.65 17.23
N VAL A 25 -27.37 -9.63 16.38
CA VAL A 25 -26.78 -8.37 15.93
C VAL A 25 -27.90 -7.59 15.23
N PRO A 26 -28.30 -6.41 15.73
CA PRO A 26 -29.15 -5.54 14.94
C PRO A 26 -28.40 -5.27 13.63
N ARG A 27 -28.93 -5.82 12.54
CA ARG A 27 -28.45 -5.52 11.19
C ARG A 27 -28.69 -4.03 11.01
N ALA A 28 -27.62 -3.24 11.09
CA ALA A 28 -27.65 -1.84 10.77
C ALA A 28 -28.26 -1.73 9.37
N GLY A 29 -29.49 -1.25 9.33
CA GLY A 29 -30.17 -0.84 8.12
C GLY A 29 -29.50 0.41 7.57
N ASN A 30 -29.72 0.59 6.27
CA ASN A 30 -29.18 1.64 5.40
C ASN A 30 -27.75 1.36 4.92
N THR A 31 -27.64 0.36 4.03
CA THR A 31 -26.75 0.54 2.87
C THR A 31 -27.36 1.66 2.06
N GLU A 32 -27.04 2.91 2.41
CA GLU A 32 -27.16 4.01 1.46
C GLU A 32 -26.36 3.54 0.24
N ASP A 33 -27.05 3.32 -0.87
CA ASP A 33 -26.46 3.06 -2.17
C ASP A 33 -25.74 4.35 -2.60
N SER A 34 -24.58 4.59 -1.99
CA SER A 34 -23.64 5.59 -2.45
C SER A 34 -23.16 5.06 -3.79
N GLY A 35 -23.76 5.56 -4.87
CA GLY A 35 -23.33 5.28 -6.23
C GLY A 35 -21.81 5.42 -6.40
N PRO A 36 -21.27 4.99 -7.55
CA PRO A 36 -19.83 4.85 -7.77
C PRO A 36 -19.04 6.08 -7.27
N VAL A 37 -18.09 5.82 -6.36
CA VAL A 37 -17.26 6.86 -5.76
C VAL A 37 -16.25 7.34 -6.80
N ASN A 38 -16.35 8.62 -7.16
CA ASN A 38 -15.46 9.26 -8.12
C ASN A 38 -14.68 10.39 -7.44
N TYR A 39 -13.39 10.48 -7.73
CA TYR A 39 -12.55 11.58 -7.26
C TYR A 39 -11.37 11.80 -8.20
N GLU A 40 -10.73 12.94 -8.06
CA GLU A 40 -9.46 13.27 -8.71
C GLU A 40 -8.64 14.11 -7.75
N PHE A 41 -7.35 13.83 -7.65
CA PHE A 41 -6.41 14.65 -6.90
C PHE A 41 -5.04 14.67 -7.58
N ALA A 42 -4.28 15.72 -7.30
CA ALA A 42 -2.88 15.81 -7.64
C ALA A 42 -2.13 16.67 -6.62
N TYR A 43 -0.86 16.35 -6.38
CA TYR A 43 0.08 17.21 -5.67
C TYR A 43 1.49 17.09 -6.27
N GLU A 44 2.29 18.13 -6.07
CA GLU A 44 3.69 18.17 -6.48
C GLU A 44 4.51 18.92 -5.42
N VAL A 45 5.68 18.37 -5.12
CA VAL A 45 6.68 18.97 -4.23
C VAL A 45 7.96 19.13 -5.03
N LYS A 46 8.42 20.39 -5.13
CA LYS A 46 9.71 20.76 -5.71
C LYS A 46 10.44 21.66 -4.72
N ASP A 47 11.37 21.08 -3.97
CA ASP A 47 12.18 21.79 -2.99
C ASP A 47 13.65 21.77 -3.38
N ALA A 48 14.12 22.86 -3.97
CA ALA A 48 15.50 23.00 -4.43
C ALA A 48 16.55 22.90 -3.29
N PRO A 49 16.34 23.50 -2.10
CA PRO A 49 17.30 23.39 -0.99
C PRO A 49 17.57 21.96 -0.52
N SER A 50 16.54 21.12 -0.36
CA SER A 50 16.71 19.71 0.01
C SER A 50 16.88 18.78 -1.18
N ASN A 51 16.76 19.31 -2.40
CA ASN A 51 16.74 18.54 -3.65
C ASN A 51 15.66 17.44 -3.64
N ASN A 52 14.50 17.73 -3.02
CA ASN A 52 13.35 16.84 -3.03
C ASN A 52 12.45 17.17 -4.20
N ASP A 53 12.19 16.17 -5.05
CA ASP A 53 11.20 16.24 -6.13
C ASP A 53 10.35 14.96 -6.11
N PHE A 54 9.07 15.13 -5.79
CA PHE A 54 8.10 14.05 -5.84
C PHE A 54 6.69 14.60 -6.10
N GLY A 55 5.84 13.76 -6.67
CA GLY A 55 4.46 14.13 -7.00
C GLY A 55 3.59 12.90 -7.16
N HIS A 56 2.28 13.13 -7.12
CA HIS A 56 1.28 12.07 -7.29
C HIS A 56 0.02 12.68 -7.87
N MET A 57 -0.53 12.02 -8.88
CA MET A 57 -1.89 12.25 -9.36
C MET A 57 -2.66 10.93 -9.44
N GLU A 58 -3.95 10.96 -9.12
CA GLU A 58 -4.85 9.82 -9.27
C GLU A 58 -6.26 10.31 -9.60
N SER A 59 -6.93 9.58 -10.47
CA SER A 59 -8.37 9.68 -10.64
C SER A 59 -9.01 8.32 -10.42
N ARG A 60 -10.20 8.32 -9.83
CA ARG A 60 -11.03 7.14 -9.67
C ARG A 60 -12.36 7.34 -10.37
N ASN A 61 -12.73 6.34 -11.15
CA ASN A 61 -14.04 6.23 -11.77
C ASN A 61 -14.65 4.87 -11.40
N GLY A 62 -15.63 4.90 -10.50
CA GLY A 62 -16.25 3.70 -9.95
C GLY A 62 -15.25 2.79 -9.23
N GLU A 63 -15.00 1.62 -9.80
CA GLU A 63 -14.11 0.60 -9.23
C GLU A 63 -12.66 0.72 -9.70
N VAL A 64 -12.38 1.58 -10.69
CA VAL A 64 -11.06 1.72 -11.29
C VAL A 64 -10.41 3.03 -10.86
N ALA A 65 -9.27 2.94 -10.19
CA ALA A 65 -8.37 4.05 -9.93
C ALA A 65 -7.14 3.98 -10.84
N LYS A 66 -6.75 5.10 -11.44
CA LYS A 66 -5.56 5.24 -12.29
C LYS A 66 -4.76 6.42 -11.83
N GLY A 67 -3.45 6.25 -11.71
CA GLY A 67 -2.58 7.30 -11.25
C GLY A 67 -1.13 7.12 -11.65
N SER A 68 -0.35 8.14 -11.33
CA SER A 68 1.10 8.16 -11.47
C SER A 68 1.70 8.85 -10.26
N TYR A 69 2.76 8.29 -9.69
CA TYR A 69 3.61 9.01 -8.73
C TYR A 69 5.07 8.95 -9.16
N HIS A 70 5.84 9.93 -8.73
CA HIS A 70 7.29 9.96 -8.97
C HIS A 70 8.06 10.40 -7.73
N VAL A 71 9.31 9.94 -7.66
CA VAL A 71 10.27 10.29 -6.61
C VAL A 71 11.67 10.41 -7.23
N LEU A 72 12.38 11.50 -6.92
CA LEU A 72 13.81 11.63 -7.20
C LEU A 72 14.62 10.76 -6.25
N LEU A 73 15.41 9.84 -6.80
CA LEU A 73 16.24 8.91 -6.04
C LEU A 73 17.59 9.51 -5.67
N PRO A 74 18.26 9.00 -4.62
CA PRO A 74 19.60 9.45 -4.23
C PRO A 74 20.68 9.25 -5.30
N ASP A 75 20.46 8.33 -6.26
CA ASP A 75 21.36 8.11 -7.39
C ASP A 75 21.12 9.10 -8.56
N GLY A 76 20.22 10.07 -8.38
CA GLY A 76 19.90 11.11 -9.37
C GLY A 76 18.90 10.68 -10.44
N ARG A 77 18.40 9.44 -10.42
CA ARG A 77 17.31 9.02 -11.31
C ARG A 77 15.95 9.41 -10.73
N THR A 78 14.98 9.65 -11.61
CA THR A 78 13.58 9.77 -11.20
C THR A 78 12.90 8.43 -11.39
N GLN A 79 12.39 7.84 -10.31
CA GLN A 79 11.50 6.69 -10.41
C GLN A 79 10.08 7.20 -10.64
N ARG A 80 9.41 6.67 -11.66
CA ARG A 80 7.99 6.90 -11.93
C ARG A 80 7.23 5.60 -11.88
N VAL A 81 6.06 5.61 -11.26
CA VAL A 81 5.16 4.47 -11.20
C VAL A 81 3.80 4.86 -11.72
N ASP A 82 3.44 4.31 -12.88
CA ASP A 82 2.09 4.43 -13.45
C ASP A 82 1.30 3.18 -13.06
N TYR A 83 0.07 3.33 -12.59
CA TYR A 83 -0.68 2.18 -12.07
C TYR A 83 -2.16 2.22 -12.42
N THR A 84 -2.76 1.04 -12.34
CA THR A 84 -4.21 0.84 -12.31
C THR A 84 -4.54 -0.03 -11.10
N ALA A 85 -5.52 0.39 -10.31
CA ALA A 85 -6.08 -0.38 -9.21
C ALA A 85 -7.55 -0.64 -9.51
N ASP A 86 -7.93 -1.91 -9.60
CA ASP A 86 -9.30 -2.36 -9.84
C ASP A 86 -9.59 -3.63 -9.01
N GLU A 87 -10.67 -4.35 -9.34
CA GLU A 87 -11.05 -5.59 -8.66
C GLU A 87 -9.97 -6.68 -8.69
N ASN A 88 -9.06 -6.64 -9.68
CA ASN A 88 -7.93 -7.57 -9.80
C ASN A 88 -6.71 -7.15 -8.97
N GLY A 89 -6.81 -6.02 -8.26
CA GLY A 89 -5.76 -5.48 -7.41
C GLY A 89 -4.94 -4.37 -8.08
N TYR A 90 -3.75 -4.12 -7.53
CA TYR A 90 -2.87 -3.03 -7.93
C TYR A 90 -1.85 -3.50 -8.98
N VAL A 91 -1.86 -2.88 -10.15
CA VAL A 91 -0.99 -3.20 -11.29
C VAL A 91 -0.06 -2.02 -11.63
N PRO A 92 1.17 -1.99 -11.10
CA PRO A 92 2.13 -0.91 -11.39
C PRO A 92 3.01 -1.19 -12.61
N LYS A 93 3.43 -0.11 -13.27
CA LYS A 93 4.50 -0.06 -14.28
C LYS A 93 5.54 0.95 -13.81
N ILE A 94 6.76 0.48 -13.61
CA ILE A 94 7.84 1.27 -13.01
C ILE A 94 8.84 1.65 -14.10
N ASN A 95 9.14 2.93 -14.22
CA ASN A 95 10.14 3.49 -15.12
C ASN A 95 11.18 4.28 -14.33
N TYR A 96 12.40 4.36 -14.86
CA TYR A 96 13.47 5.18 -14.31
C TYR A 96 14.00 6.10 -15.39
N ASP A 97 13.94 7.41 -15.13
CA ASP A 97 14.50 8.43 -16.01
C ASP A 97 15.83 8.93 -15.44
N GLY A 98 16.80 9.20 -16.32
CA GLY A 98 18.14 9.68 -15.96
C GLY A 98 19.21 8.59 -15.84
N SER A 99 20.46 9.00 -15.58
CA SER A 99 21.61 8.10 -15.38
C SER A 99 22.02 8.07 -13.91
N PRO A 100 22.41 6.90 -13.37
CA PRO A 100 22.88 6.81 -12.00
C PRO A 100 24.18 7.60 -11.84
N SER A 101 24.21 8.56 -10.91
CA SER A 101 25.37 9.41 -10.60
C SER A 101 26.57 8.63 -10.04
N GLY A 102 26.36 7.40 -9.56
CA GLY A 102 27.38 6.54 -8.95
C GLY A 102 28.08 5.54 -9.87
N ALA A 103 27.78 5.49 -11.18
CA ALA A 103 28.31 4.46 -12.09
C ALA A 103 29.79 4.63 -12.51
N SER A 104 30.56 5.48 -11.82
CA SER A 104 31.99 5.68 -12.04
C SER A 104 32.82 5.19 -10.84
N TYR A 105 32.77 3.90 -10.53
CA TYR A 105 33.84 3.25 -9.77
C TYR A 105 34.73 2.49 -10.76
N ARG A 106 35.94 3.01 -11.01
CA ARG A 106 37.00 2.29 -11.72
C ARG A 106 37.94 1.72 -10.64
N PHE A 107 38.18 0.42 -10.69
CA PHE A 107 39.20 -0.27 -9.91
C PHE A 107 40.60 0.11 -10.37
#